data_AF-A0A554IBV6-F1
#
_entry.id   AF-A0A554IBV6-F1
#
_cell.length_a   1.000
_cell.length_b   1.000
_cell.length_c   1.000
_cell.angle_alpha   90.00
_cell.angle_beta   90.00
_cell.angle_gamma   90.00
#
_symmetry.space_group_name_H-M   'P 1'
#
loop_
_entity.id
_entity.type
_entity.pdbx_description
1 polymer ?
#
loop_
_entity_poly.entity_id
_entity_poly.type
_entity_poly.pdbx_seq_one_letter_code
_entity_poly.pdbx_strand_id
1 'polypeptide(L)'
;MRKRLSRLAHFEEEKAYRRLFLTILGIIIVLLSLIFIGIPALVKFSLLISNLRTGGETLTYIDTTSPFPPHLEAPSTATNAAQIAISGYAEPGATLEIFLNGEHLKKILLGNDGQFSLPEVSLTEGENKITATAKDAAGNISQPTEPLIIIYKRTPPALEISSPQEGENFSGERREVKVSGLTEPGV
;
A
#
# COMPACT_ATOMS: atom_id res chain seq x y z
N MET A 1 23.98 -100.36 14.93
CA MET A 1 24.82 -99.88 13.81
C MET A 1 24.76 -98.35 13.76
N ARG A 2 25.67 -97.62 14.44
CA ARG A 2 25.67 -96.15 14.48
C ARG A 2 26.44 -95.62 13.26
N LYS A 3 25.76 -94.97 12.31
CA LYS A 3 26.41 -94.26 11.19
C LYS A 3 27.25 -93.13 11.76
N ARG A 4 28.58 -93.20 11.59
CA ARG A 4 29.48 -92.07 11.83
C ARG A 4 29.22 -91.05 10.73
N LEU A 5 28.36 -90.06 10.99
CA LEU A 5 28.15 -88.98 10.04
C LEU A 5 29.41 -88.11 9.99
N SER A 6 29.82 -87.91 8.74
CA SER A 6 31.14 -87.46 8.32
C SER A 6 31.42 -86.04 8.77
N ARG A 7 32.58 -85.83 9.42
CA ARG A 7 33.12 -84.50 9.75
C ARG A 7 33.17 -83.58 8.52
N LEU A 8 33.30 -84.16 7.32
CA LEU A 8 33.32 -83.42 6.06
C LEU A 8 32.01 -82.68 5.77
N ALA A 9 30.86 -83.31 6.06
CA ALA A 9 29.55 -82.73 5.80
C ALA A 9 29.31 -81.49 6.69
N HIS A 10 29.75 -81.55 7.95
CA HIS A 10 29.64 -80.42 8.88
C HIS A 10 30.51 -79.23 8.45
N PHE A 11 31.69 -79.48 7.87
CA PHE A 11 32.56 -78.41 7.33
C PHE A 11 32.05 -77.79 6.03
N GLU A 12 31.41 -78.58 5.16
CA GLU A 12 30.77 -78.07 3.94
C GLU A 12 29.53 -77.24 4.26
N GLU A 13 28.75 -77.68 5.25
CA GLU A 13 27.59 -76.97 5.76
C GLU A 13 27.97 -75.60 6.36
N GLU A 14 29.02 -75.52 7.19
CA GLU A 14 29.50 -74.24 7.72
C GLU A 14 29.98 -73.27 6.63
N LYS A 15 30.66 -73.79 5.59
CA LYS A 15 31.10 -72.96 4.45
C LYS A 15 29.90 -72.50 3.62
N ALA A 16 28.90 -73.35 3.43
CA ALA A 16 27.66 -73.00 2.75
C ALA A 16 26.88 -71.92 3.53
N TYR A 17 26.73 -72.08 4.85
CA TYR A 17 26.10 -71.06 5.71
C TYR A 17 26.84 -69.73 5.67
N ARG A 18 28.17 -69.71 5.73
CA ARG A 18 28.95 -68.46 5.62
C ARG A 18 28.76 -67.79 4.26
N ARG A 19 28.75 -68.55 3.16
CA ARG A 19 28.49 -68.01 1.82
C ARG A 19 27.07 -67.45 1.70
N LEU A 20 26.07 -68.19 2.16
CA LEU A 20 24.67 -67.75 2.16
C LEU A 20 24.48 -66.50 3.01
N PHE A 21 25.06 -66.47 4.21
CA PHE A 21 25.04 -65.30 5.09
C PHE A 21 25.66 -64.07 4.42
N LEU A 22 26.83 -64.21 3.79
CA LEU A 22 27.47 -63.10 3.07
C LEU A 22 26.64 -62.62 1.87
N THR A 23 26.00 -63.53 1.13
CA THR A 23 25.13 -63.15 0.00
C THR A 23 23.86 -62.43 0.45
N ILE A 24 23.21 -62.91 1.51
CA ILE A 24 22.01 -62.29 2.08
C ILE A 24 22.36 -60.92 2.67
N LEU A 25 23.48 -60.82 3.39
CA LEU A 25 23.97 -59.55 3.93
C LEU A 25 24.27 -58.54 2.81
N GLY A 26 24.88 -58.99 1.71
CA GLY A 26 25.12 -58.16 0.53
C GLY A 26 23.82 -57.63 -0.09
N ILE A 27 22.81 -58.49 -0.27
CA ILE A 27 21.50 -58.10 -0.80
C ILE A 27 20.82 -57.08 0.13
N ILE A 28 20.89 -57.30 1.45
CA ILE A 28 20.33 -56.39 2.45
C ILE A 28 21.02 -55.02 2.38
N ILE A 29 22.35 -54.99 2.28
CA ILE A 29 23.11 -53.73 2.16
C ILE A 29 22.71 -52.98 0.87
N VAL A 30 22.54 -53.68 -0.25
CA VAL A 30 22.10 -53.08 -1.52
C VAL A 30 20.67 -52.54 -1.40
N LEU A 31 19.75 -53.29 -0.80
CA LEU A 31 18.37 -52.85 -0.55
C LEU A 31 18.32 -51.62 0.36
N LEU A 32 19.09 -51.63 1.46
CA LEU A 32 19.20 -50.49 2.36
C LEU A 32 19.77 -49.27 1.64
N SER A 33 20.82 -49.44 0.82
CA SER A 33 21.36 -48.36 0.00
C SER A 33 20.30 -47.79 -0.95
N LEU A 34 19.50 -48.65 -1.59
CA LEU A 34 18.45 -48.20 -2.51
C LEU A 34 17.32 -47.45 -1.78
N ILE A 35 16.94 -47.89 -0.58
CA ILE A 35 15.89 -47.24 0.21
C ILE A 35 16.38 -45.91 0.82
N PHE A 36 17.57 -45.91 1.43
CA PHE A 36 18.08 -44.75 2.17
C PHE A 36 18.75 -43.71 1.26
N ILE A 37 19.31 -44.12 0.12
CA ILE A 37 20.05 -43.22 -0.79
C ILE A 37 19.31 -43.10 -2.12
N GLY A 38 18.87 -44.21 -2.69
CA GLY A 38 18.21 -44.25 -4.00
C GLY A 38 16.88 -43.50 -4.04
N ILE A 39 15.94 -43.82 -3.15
CA ILE A 39 14.60 -43.19 -3.14
C ILE A 39 14.72 -41.68 -2.89
N PRO A 40 15.48 -41.17 -1.89
CA PRO A 40 15.65 -39.74 -1.70
C PRO A 40 16.35 -39.06 -2.90
N ALA A 41 17.29 -39.72 -3.56
CA ALA A 41 17.93 -39.19 -4.77
C ALA A 41 16.95 -39.07 -5.94
N LEU A 42 16.07 -40.06 -6.13
CA LEU A 42 15.01 -40.04 -7.14
C LEU A 42 14.01 -38.89 -6.88
N VAL A 43 13.62 -38.64 -5.63
CA VAL A 43 12.74 -37.52 -5.28
C VAL A 43 13.43 -36.18 -5.58
N LYS A 44 14.70 -36.01 -5.18
CA LYS A 44 15.46 -34.78 -5.47
C LYS A 44 15.65 -34.56 -6.97
N PHE A 45 15.93 -35.62 -7.72
CA PHE A 45 16.06 -35.56 -9.17
C PHE A 45 14.71 -35.22 -9.83
N SER A 46 13.61 -35.80 -9.35
CA SER A 46 12.25 -35.46 -9.80
C SER A 46 11.93 -33.98 -9.59
N LEU A 47 12.27 -33.42 -8.42
CA LEU A 47 12.10 -31.99 -8.14
C LEU A 47 13.00 -31.11 -9.03
N LEU A 48 14.24 -31.54 -9.27
CA LEU A 48 15.16 -30.81 -10.15
C LEU A 48 14.65 -30.78 -11.61
N ILE A 49 14.16 -31.91 -12.13
CA ILE A 49 13.55 -31.98 -13.46
C ILE A 49 12.23 -31.20 -13.50
N SER A 50 11.44 -31.22 -12.44
CA SER A 50 10.23 -30.39 -12.33
C SER A 50 10.57 -28.90 -12.42
N ASN A 51 11.60 -28.44 -11.71
CA ASN A 51 12.04 -27.04 -11.77
C ASN A 51 12.60 -26.64 -13.14
N LEU A 52 13.24 -27.57 -13.86
CA LEU A 52 13.72 -27.36 -15.23
C LEU A 52 12.58 -27.36 -16.26
N ARG A 53 11.57 -28.22 -16.08
CA ARG A 53 10.40 -28.31 -16.97
C ARG A 53 9.45 -27.12 -16.82
N THR A 54 9.29 -26.63 -15.59
CA THR A 54 8.51 -25.41 -15.29
C THR A 54 9.35 -24.14 -15.47
N GLY A 55 10.54 -24.24 -16.08
CA GLY A 55 11.34 -23.09 -16.49
C GLY A 55 11.59 -22.07 -15.39
N GLY A 56 11.78 -22.48 -14.13
CA GLY A 56 12.02 -21.54 -13.03
C GLY A 56 11.00 -20.39 -12.96
N GLU A 57 9.73 -20.63 -13.30
CA GLU A 57 8.68 -19.63 -13.11
C GLU A 57 8.40 -19.50 -11.61
N THR A 58 9.22 -18.71 -10.93
CA THR A 58 8.73 -17.94 -9.79
C THR A 58 7.53 -17.17 -10.32
N LEU A 59 6.33 -17.58 -9.95
CA LEU A 59 5.13 -16.79 -10.20
C LEU A 59 5.26 -15.50 -9.39
N THR A 60 5.94 -14.50 -9.95
CA THR A 60 5.92 -13.14 -9.44
C THR A 60 4.51 -12.65 -9.68
N TYR A 61 3.70 -12.58 -8.63
CA TYR A 61 2.45 -11.85 -8.67
C TYR A 61 2.80 -10.37 -8.92
N ILE A 62 2.70 -9.95 -10.19
CA ILE A 62 2.87 -8.56 -10.57
C ILE A 62 1.51 -7.91 -10.34
N ASP A 63 1.43 -7.08 -9.31
CA ASP A 63 0.26 -6.24 -9.11
C ASP A 63 0.31 -5.08 -10.10
N THR A 64 -0.65 -5.05 -11.02
CA THR A 64 -0.80 -4.00 -12.03
C THR A 64 -2.00 -3.10 -11.73
N THR A 65 -2.66 -3.28 -10.60
CA THR A 65 -3.88 -2.54 -10.27
C THR A 65 -3.50 -1.22 -9.64
N SER A 66 -3.98 -0.12 -10.20
CA SER A 66 -3.74 1.19 -9.59
C SER A 66 -4.64 1.40 -8.37
N PRO A 67 -4.14 2.10 -7.33
CA PRO A 67 -4.94 2.50 -6.19
C PRO A 67 -6.07 3.45 -6.62
N PHE A 68 -7.13 3.54 -5.81
CA PHE A 68 -8.16 4.57 -6.00
C PHE A 68 -7.56 5.98 -5.79
N PRO A 69 -8.10 7.02 -6.45
CA PRO A 69 -7.71 8.41 -6.17
C PRO A 69 -7.87 8.75 -4.69
N PRO A 70 -6.95 9.52 -4.10
CA PRO A 70 -7.11 10.03 -2.74
C PRO A 70 -8.40 10.84 -2.57
N HIS A 71 -8.89 10.92 -1.34
CA HIS A 71 -9.92 11.86 -0.94
C HIS A 71 -9.29 13.02 -0.16
N LEU A 72 -9.68 14.25 -0.50
CA LEU A 72 -9.20 15.47 0.16
C LEU A 72 -10.38 16.18 0.82
N GLU A 73 -10.16 16.68 2.03
CA GLU A 73 -11.11 17.44 2.82
C GLU A 73 -10.45 18.74 3.30
N ALA A 74 -11.21 19.84 3.23
CA ALA A 74 -10.81 21.14 3.74
C ALA A 74 -11.97 21.81 4.48
N PRO A 75 -11.69 22.75 5.40
CA PRO A 75 -12.71 23.35 6.26
C PRO A 75 -13.76 24.19 5.51
N SER A 76 -13.38 24.85 4.42
CA SER A 76 -14.25 25.69 3.60
C SER A 76 -13.63 25.91 2.21
N THR A 77 -14.44 26.26 1.21
CA THR A 77 -13.98 26.58 -0.16
C THR A 77 -13.54 28.04 -0.33
N ALA A 78 -13.75 28.88 0.67
CA ALA A 78 -13.27 30.25 0.73
C ALA A 78 -12.81 30.61 2.15
N THR A 79 -11.78 31.44 2.27
CA THR A 79 -11.18 31.80 3.56
C THR A 79 -10.50 33.17 3.52
N ASN A 80 -10.37 33.80 4.69
CA ASN A 80 -9.51 34.96 4.93
C ASN A 80 -8.20 34.59 5.65
N ALA A 81 -7.99 33.31 5.95
CA ALA A 81 -6.77 32.78 6.53
C ALA A 81 -5.77 32.38 5.42
N ALA A 82 -4.52 32.80 5.55
CA ALA A 82 -3.45 32.46 4.62
C ALA A 82 -2.99 30.99 4.73
N GLN A 83 -3.38 30.31 5.81
CA GLN A 83 -3.04 28.91 6.06
C GLN A 83 -4.30 28.14 6.41
N ILE A 84 -4.41 26.93 5.88
CA ILE A 84 -5.50 26.00 6.17
C ILE A 84 -4.96 24.63 6.53
N ALA A 85 -5.78 23.88 7.28
CA ALA A 85 -5.59 22.45 7.45
C ALA A 85 -6.30 21.69 6.33
N ILE A 86 -5.65 20.67 5.79
CA ILE A 86 -6.22 19.71 4.84
C ILE A 86 -6.11 18.32 5.46
N SER A 87 -7.19 17.55 5.40
CA SER A 87 -7.23 16.15 5.82
C SER A 87 -7.71 15.28 4.67
N GLY A 88 -7.70 13.97 4.88
CA GLY A 88 -8.26 13.04 3.92
C GLY A 88 -7.76 11.63 4.14
N TYR A 89 -7.98 10.81 3.12
CA TYR A 89 -7.55 9.41 3.12
C TYR A 89 -7.14 8.95 1.72
N ALA A 90 -6.29 7.95 1.65
CA ALA A 90 -6.03 7.18 0.44
C ALA A 90 -5.76 5.70 0.82
N GLU A 91 -5.27 4.91 -0.12
CA GLU A 91 -4.96 3.51 0.14
C GLU A 91 -3.95 3.35 1.31
N PRO A 92 -4.25 2.51 2.32
CA PRO A 92 -3.32 2.24 3.42
C PRO A 92 -1.96 1.75 2.96
N GLY A 93 -0.89 2.27 3.57
CA GLY A 93 0.49 1.92 3.19
C GLY A 93 0.97 2.52 1.86
N ALA A 94 0.10 3.19 1.09
CA ALA A 94 0.49 3.89 -0.12
C ALA A 94 1.26 5.18 0.21
N THR A 95 1.99 5.66 -0.77
CA THR A 95 2.65 6.97 -0.73
C THR A 95 1.79 8.02 -1.42
N LEU A 96 1.33 9.01 -0.67
CA LEU A 96 0.55 10.14 -1.15
C LEU A 96 1.46 11.28 -1.59
N GLU A 97 1.21 11.83 -2.78
CA GLU A 97 1.85 13.05 -3.30
C GLU A 97 0.77 14.12 -3.51
N ILE A 98 0.99 15.30 -2.93
CA ILE A 98 0.03 16.42 -2.91
C ILE A 98 0.66 17.60 -3.64
N PHE A 99 -0.15 18.27 -4.45
CA PHE A 99 0.25 19.40 -5.28
C PHE A 99 -0.65 20.60 -5.00
N LEU A 100 -0.03 21.79 -4.96
CA LEU A 100 -0.70 23.08 -4.84
C LEU A 100 -0.37 23.91 -6.08
N ASN A 101 -1.39 24.38 -6.79
CA ASN A 101 -1.25 25.16 -8.02
C ASN A 101 -0.36 24.48 -9.09
N GLY A 102 -0.35 23.14 -9.10
CA GLY A 102 0.48 22.31 -9.99
C GLY A 102 1.92 22.07 -9.51
N GLU A 103 2.35 22.71 -8.41
CA GLU A 103 3.66 22.47 -7.80
C GLU A 103 3.59 21.41 -6.72
N HIS A 104 4.64 20.58 -6.60
CA HIS A 104 4.70 19.56 -5.56
C HIS A 104 4.77 20.21 -4.18
N LEU A 105 3.75 19.97 -3.36
CA LEU A 105 3.65 20.49 -2.00
C LEU A 105 4.27 19.52 -0.99
N LYS A 106 3.83 18.24 -1.00
CA LYS A 106 4.23 17.28 0.03
C LYS A 106 4.10 15.83 -0.44
N LYS A 107 4.98 14.99 0.13
CA LYS A 107 4.92 13.53 0.05
C LYS A 107 4.72 12.93 1.45
N ILE A 108 3.79 11.99 1.58
CA ILE A 108 3.39 11.36 2.85
C ILE A 108 3.30 9.84 2.65
N LEU A 109 3.96 9.06 3.50
CA LEU A 109 3.70 7.62 3.58
C LEU A 109 2.53 7.38 4.53
N LEU A 110 1.45 6.77 4.04
CA LEU A 110 0.25 6.54 4.84
C LEU A 110 0.41 5.33 5.76
N GLY A 111 -0.22 5.41 6.93
CA GLY A 111 -0.32 4.30 7.86
C GLY A 111 -1.33 3.25 7.40
N ASN A 112 -1.58 2.26 8.27
CA ASN A 112 -2.54 1.19 8.02
C ASN A 112 -4.01 1.66 8.01
N ASP A 113 -4.29 2.87 8.50
CA ASP A 113 -5.61 3.51 8.47
C ASP A 113 -5.83 4.35 7.19
N GLY A 114 -4.79 4.58 6.39
CA GLY A 114 -4.87 5.35 5.14
C GLY A 114 -5.15 6.85 5.33
N GLN A 115 -5.18 7.35 6.57
CA GLN A 115 -5.55 8.75 6.86
C GLN A 115 -4.32 9.66 6.84
N PHE A 116 -4.53 10.93 6.52
CA PHE A 116 -3.51 11.96 6.66
C PHE A 116 -4.09 13.31 7.13
N SER A 117 -3.20 14.14 7.67
CA SER A 117 -3.51 15.53 8.02
C SER A 117 -2.30 16.40 7.70
N LEU A 118 -2.57 17.56 7.09
CA LEU A 118 -1.63 18.61 6.76
C LEU A 118 -2.12 19.92 7.38
N PRO A 119 -1.60 20.32 8.56
CA PRO A 119 -2.14 21.45 9.30
C PRO A 119 -1.80 22.83 8.70
N GLU A 120 -0.76 22.91 7.87
CA GLU A 120 -0.19 24.19 7.41
C GLU A 120 0.00 24.21 5.89
N VAL A 121 -1.10 24.32 5.14
CA VAL A 121 -1.05 24.59 3.70
C VAL A 121 -1.15 26.08 3.46
N SER A 122 -0.08 26.68 2.96
CA SER A 122 -0.01 28.12 2.68
C SER A 122 -0.68 28.44 1.34
N LEU A 123 -1.62 29.39 1.35
CA LEU A 123 -2.40 29.81 0.18
C LEU A 123 -1.87 31.13 -0.39
N THR A 124 -1.97 31.28 -1.70
CA THR A 124 -1.77 32.56 -2.41
C THR A 124 -3.11 33.29 -2.56
N GLU A 125 -3.11 34.62 -2.53
CA GLU A 125 -4.36 35.38 -2.69
C GLU A 125 -5.02 35.07 -4.04
N GLY A 126 -6.33 34.85 -4.04
CA GLY A 126 -7.10 34.34 -5.17
C GLY A 126 -7.38 32.84 -5.09
N GLU A 127 -7.47 32.20 -6.26
CA GLU A 127 -7.78 30.78 -6.39
C GLU A 127 -6.55 29.89 -6.09
N ASN A 128 -6.74 28.87 -5.26
CA ASN A 128 -5.74 27.86 -4.95
C ASN A 128 -6.28 26.48 -5.31
N LYS A 129 -5.58 25.77 -6.19
CA LYS A 129 -5.98 24.45 -6.67
C LYS A 129 -5.12 23.37 -6.03
N ILE A 130 -5.75 22.49 -5.25
CA ILE A 130 -5.07 21.39 -4.56
C ILE A 130 -5.48 20.07 -5.21
N THR A 131 -4.51 19.21 -5.48
CA THR A 131 -4.71 17.87 -6.06
C THR A 131 -3.78 16.87 -5.41
N ALA A 132 -4.10 15.58 -5.48
CA ALA A 132 -3.21 14.53 -4.98
C ALA A 132 -3.24 13.25 -5.82
N THR A 133 -2.20 12.43 -5.68
CA THR A 133 -2.09 11.08 -6.26
C THR A 133 -1.55 10.12 -5.22
N ALA A 134 -1.98 8.86 -5.24
CA ALA A 134 -1.42 7.80 -4.41
C ALA A 134 -0.58 6.83 -5.25
N LYS A 135 0.51 6.33 -4.67
CA LYS A 135 1.36 5.28 -5.24
C LYS A 135 1.42 4.09 -4.29
N ASP A 136 1.00 2.91 -4.75
CA ASP A 136 1.01 1.69 -3.95
C ASP A 136 2.44 1.12 -3.75
N ALA A 137 2.55 0.00 -3.04
CA ALA A 137 3.82 -0.68 -2.79
C ALA A 137 4.41 -1.36 -4.04
N ALA A 138 3.58 -1.75 -5.00
CA ALA A 138 3.99 -2.35 -6.27
C ALA A 138 4.47 -1.29 -7.29
N GLY A 139 4.19 -0.02 -7.03
CA GLY A 139 4.58 1.12 -7.83
C GLY A 139 3.49 1.68 -8.76
N ASN A 140 2.26 1.17 -8.70
CA ASN A 140 1.14 1.69 -9.48
C ASN A 140 0.66 3.03 -8.92
N ILE A 141 0.26 3.95 -9.79
CA ILE A 141 -0.13 5.32 -9.44
C ILE A 141 -1.62 5.51 -9.73
N SER A 142 -2.37 6.09 -8.80
CA SER A 142 -3.79 6.41 -9.00
C SER A 142 -3.99 7.49 -10.06
N GLN A 143 -5.24 7.65 -10.52
CA GLN A 143 -5.63 8.93 -11.12
C GLN A 143 -5.51 10.06 -10.08
N PRO A 144 -5.29 11.32 -10.50
CA PRO A 144 -5.36 12.46 -9.61
C PRO A 144 -6.75 12.61 -8.98
N THR A 145 -6.81 13.25 -7.82
CA THR A 145 -8.08 13.67 -7.22
C THR A 145 -8.81 14.68 -8.09
N GLU A 146 -10.13 14.80 -7.88
CA GLU A 146 -10.83 16.02 -8.30
C GLU A 146 -10.14 17.25 -7.65
N PRO A 147 -10.01 18.37 -8.37
CA PRO A 147 -9.37 19.54 -7.82
C PRO A 147 -10.16 20.16 -6.67
N LEU A 148 -9.52 20.28 -5.51
CA LEU A 148 -10.05 21.06 -4.40
C LEU A 148 -9.66 22.53 -4.61
N ILE A 149 -10.65 23.38 -4.88
CA ILE A 149 -10.45 24.80 -5.15
C ILE A 149 -10.78 25.61 -3.90
N ILE A 150 -9.79 26.35 -3.39
CA ILE A 150 -9.91 27.23 -2.22
C ILE A 150 -9.63 28.67 -2.63
N ILE A 151 -10.59 29.57 -2.39
CA ILE A 151 -10.43 31.01 -2.63
C ILE A 151 -9.94 31.69 -1.36
N TYR A 152 -8.72 32.24 -1.41
CA TYR A 152 -8.17 33.04 -0.32
C TYR A 152 -8.31 34.53 -0.64
N LYS A 153 -9.07 35.28 0.17
CA LYS A 153 -9.20 36.75 0.07
C LYS A 153 -9.00 37.36 1.46
N ARG A 154 -8.01 38.24 1.61
CA ARG A 154 -7.71 38.88 2.92
C ARG A 154 -8.46 40.20 3.11
N THR A 155 -8.85 40.85 2.02
CA THR A 155 -9.56 42.13 2.07
C THR A 155 -11.03 41.91 2.43
N PRO A 156 -11.53 42.49 3.53
CA PRO A 156 -12.96 42.47 3.79
C PRO A 156 -13.70 43.26 2.69
N PRO A 157 -15.00 42.99 2.47
CA PRO A 157 -15.80 43.78 1.56
C PRO A 157 -15.78 45.27 1.92
N ALA A 158 -15.68 46.13 0.91
CA ALA A 158 -15.92 47.55 1.10
C ALA A 158 -17.41 47.78 1.46
N LEU A 159 -17.65 48.65 2.45
CA LEU A 159 -18.99 49.07 2.85
C LEU A 159 -19.16 50.55 2.52
N GLU A 160 -20.25 50.87 1.81
CA GLU A 160 -20.63 52.24 1.50
C GLU A 160 -22.00 52.55 2.12
N ILE A 161 -22.07 53.58 2.95
CA ILE A 161 -23.34 54.06 3.50
C ILE A 161 -24.00 54.95 2.45
N SER A 162 -25.15 54.50 1.94
CA SER A 162 -25.97 55.25 0.99
C SER A 162 -26.90 56.25 1.68
N SER A 163 -27.32 55.94 2.91
CA SER A 163 -28.20 56.76 3.72
C SER A 163 -28.01 56.41 5.19
N PRO A 164 -28.06 57.38 6.11
CA PRO A 164 -28.14 58.81 5.80
C PRO A 164 -26.82 59.42 5.31
N GLN A 165 -26.91 60.60 4.71
CA GLN A 165 -25.71 61.35 4.29
C GLN A 165 -25.13 62.19 5.43
N GLU A 166 -23.82 62.46 5.37
CA GLU A 166 -23.13 63.31 6.34
C GLU A 166 -23.82 64.68 6.43
N GLY A 167 -24.24 65.07 7.64
CA GLY A 167 -24.94 66.34 7.88
C GLY A 167 -26.46 66.32 7.66
N GLU A 168 -27.06 65.16 7.39
CA GLU A 168 -28.52 65.03 7.29
C GLU A 168 -29.20 65.25 8.65
N ASN A 169 -30.20 66.13 8.70
CA ASN A 169 -30.94 66.45 9.91
C ASN A 169 -32.23 65.63 10.00
N PHE A 170 -32.40 64.87 11.09
CA PHE A 170 -33.64 64.14 11.36
C PHE A 170 -34.55 64.95 12.27
N SER A 171 -35.83 65.07 11.90
CA SER A 171 -36.87 65.69 12.75
C SER A 171 -38.16 64.87 12.66
N GLY A 172 -38.90 64.77 13.78
CA GLY A 172 -40.16 64.03 13.89
C GLY A 172 -40.28 63.22 15.19
N GLU A 173 -41.48 62.68 15.47
CA GLU A 173 -41.73 61.83 16.66
C GLU A 173 -41.08 60.43 16.57
N ARG A 174 -40.70 60.00 15.36
CA ARG A 174 -40.02 58.71 15.13
C ARG A 174 -38.56 58.80 15.60
N ARG A 175 -38.19 57.97 16.58
CA ARG A 175 -36.84 57.88 17.17
C ARG A 175 -35.91 56.88 16.47
N GLU A 176 -36.22 56.50 15.24
CA GLU A 176 -35.46 55.49 14.50
C GLU A 176 -34.95 56.08 13.20
N VAL A 177 -33.63 55.97 12.97
CA VAL A 177 -32.97 56.35 11.72
C VAL A 177 -32.61 55.07 10.99
N LYS A 178 -33.17 54.88 9.80
CA LYS A 178 -32.83 53.75 8.95
C LYS A 178 -31.51 54.04 8.24
N VAL A 179 -30.50 53.22 8.51
CA VAL A 179 -29.22 53.24 7.80
C VAL A 179 -29.28 52.21 6.68
N SER A 180 -28.91 52.59 5.46
CA SER A 180 -28.80 51.70 4.31
C SER A 180 -27.47 51.91 3.58
N GLY A 181 -26.98 50.87 2.94
CA GLY A 181 -25.70 50.90 2.22
C GLY A 181 -25.57 49.80 1.19
N LEU A 182 -24.45 49.83 0.49
CA LEU A 182 -24.01 48.81 -0.47
C LEU A 182 -22.75 48.13 0.05
N THR A 183 -22.55 46.88 -0.39
CA THR A 183 -21.31 46.12 -0.25
C THR A 183 -20.87 45.65 -1.64
N GLU A 184 -19.61 45.22 -1.78
CA GLU A 184 -19.14 44.60 -3.02
C GLU A 184 -20.07 43.46 -3.50
N PRO A 185 -20.31 43.33 -4.82
CA PRO A 185 -21.11 42.23 -5.36
C PRO A 185 -20.53 40.86 -5.02
N GLY A 186 -21.37 39.90 -4.63
CA GLY A 186 -20.95 38.51 -4.35
C GLY A 186 -20.52 38.24 -2.91
N VAL A 187 -20.89 39.13 -1.98
CA VAL A 187 -20.81 38.95 -0.52
C VAL A 187 -22.17 38.55 0.03
#